data_AF-A0AAD5C627-F1
#
_entry.id   AF-A0AAD5C627-F1
#
_cell.length_a   1.000
_cell.length_b   1.000
_cell.length_c   1.000
_cell.angle_alpha   90.00
_cell.angle_beta   90.00
_cell.angle_gamma   90.00
#
_symmetry.space_group_name_H-M   'P 1'
#
loop_
_entity.id
_entity.type
_entity.pdbx_description
1 polymer ?
#
loop_
_entity_poly.entity_id
_entity_poly.type
_entity_poly.pdbx_seq_one_letter_code
_entity_poly.pdbx_strand_id
1 'polypeptide(L)'
;DLTDPALATTFTHLDATTALSRGLATKGIYPAVDPLDSTSTMLQPRIVGDEHYETTQQVKQTLQSYKELQAIITILGLDELSEDDRLTIARSQKIEHFLSQPFFVAEVFTGSPRKYVGLAETIRGFQLILSRELDGLPEQVFYLVGYELRNGEQFEEMTLNLCALTSNRIVWDSKVKEIILSTNSEQIGVLPNHAPIATAVDIGILRIRLNDQWLMALMGGFARTCNNEITV
;
A
#
# COMPACT_ATOMS: atom_id res chain seq x y z
N ASP A 1 18.83 -8.30 19.69
CA ASP A 1 19.06 -9.62 19.09
C ASP A 1 17.98 -10.54 19.64
N LEU A 2 17.17 -11.17 18.78
CA LEU A 2 16.07 -12.04 19.22
C LEU A 2 16.57 -13.39 19.75
N THR A 3 17.86 -13.68 19.59
CA THR A 3 18.52 -14.91 20.08
C THR A 3 19.00 -14.82 21.53
N ASP A 4 18.76 -13.70 22.23
CA ASP A 4 19.08 -13.56 23.65
C ASP A 4 18.28 -14.58 24.49
N PRO A 5 18.94 -15.41 25.32
CA PRO A 5 18.28 -16.41 26.16
C PRO A 5 17.25 -15.82 27.14
N ALA A 6 17.41 -14.56 27.58
CA ALA A 6 16.42 -13.88 28.43
C ALA A 6 15.12 -13.59 27.67
N LEU A 7 15.24 -13.16 26.40
CA LEU A 7 14.09 -12.95 25.51
C LEU A 7 13.42 -14.27 25.14
N ALA A 8 14.20 -15.31 24.84
CA ALA A 8 13.69 -16.66 24.54
C ALA A 8 12.81 -17.21 25.68
N THR A 9 13.22 -17.01 26.93
CA THR A 9 12.45 -17.44 28.11
C THR A 9 11.17 -16.62 28.28
N THR A 10 11.16 -15.35 27.88
CA THR A 10 9.96 -14.51 27.97
C THR A 10 8.93 -14.91 26.92
N PHE A 11 9.36 -15.27 25.70
CA PHE A 11 8.47 -15.65 24.60
C PHE A 11 7.66 -16.92 24.89
N THR A 12 8.16 -17.86 25.69
CA THR A 12 7.42 -19.09 26.04
C THR A 12 6.19 -18.83 26.90
N HIS A 13 6.10 -17.66 27.54
CA HIS A 13 4.98 -17.26 28.38
C HIS A 13 3.95 -16.38 27.65
N LEU A 14 4.18 -16.05 26.37
CA LEU A 14 3.31 -15.16 25.61
C LEU A 14 2.37 -15.94 24.69
N ASP A 15 1.08 -15.62 24.76
CA ASP A 15 0.06 -16.18 23.86
C ASP A 15 0.13 -15.59 22.44
N ALA A 16 0.72 -14.41 22.30
CA ALA A 16 0.97 -13.76 21.02
C ALA A 16 2.24 -12.94 21.07
N THR A 17 2.99 -12.96 19.96
CA THR A 17 4.18 -12.16 19.74
C THR A 17 4.00 -11.35 18.47
N THR A 18 4.23 -10.05 18.58
CA THR A 18 4.19 -9.11 17.46
C THR A 18 5.59 -8.59 17.22
N ALA A 19 6.24 -9.08 16.16
CA ALA A 19 7.59 -8.66 15.78
C ALA A 19 7.52 -7.37 14.97
N LEU A 20 8.36 -6.39 15.31
CA LEU A 20 8.48 -5.14 14.56
C LEU A 20 9.77 -5.14 13.73
N SER A 21 9.64 -4.92 12.42
CA SER A 21 10.76 -4.95 11.48
C SER A 21 11.19 -3.54 11.07
N ARG A 22 12.48 -3.26 11.23
CA ARG A 22 13.09 -2.04 10.69
C ARG A 22 13.00 -1.99 9.16
N GLY A 23 13.07 -3.14 8.49
CA GLY A 23 12.98 -3.22 7.03
C GLY A 23 11.65 -2.69 6.50
N LEU A 24 10.55 -3.08 7.15
CA LEU A 24 9.20 -2.58 6.81
C LEU A 24 9.05 -1.09 7.12
N ALA A 25 9.60 -0.62 8.24
CA ALA A 25 9.56 0.80 8.59
C ALA A 25 10.31 1.68 7.57
N THR A 26 11.45 1.22 7.05
CA THR A 26 12.20 1.94 6.00
C THR A 26 11.41 2.02 4.68
N LYS A 27 10.55 1.04 4.40
CA LYS A 27 9.61 1.08 3.27
C LYS A 27 8.39 1.99 3.52
N GLY A 28 8.27 2.61 4.70
CA GLY A 28 7.13 3.44 5.06
C GLY A 28 5.87 2.65 5.42
N ILE A 29 5.98 1.33 5.66
CA ILE A 29 4.85 0.48 6.03
C ILE A 29 4.62 0.58 7.55
N TYR A 30 3.45 1.11 7.94
CA TYR A 30 3.04 1.27 9.34
C TYR A 30 1.65 0.67 9.57
N PRO A 31 1.45 -0.19 10.59
CA PRO A 31 2.45 -0.71 11.52
C PRO A 31 3.55 -1.52 10.84
N ALA A 32 4.80 -1.35 11.30
CA ALA A 32 5.95 -2.10 10.79
C ALA A 32 6.01 -3.52 11.37
N VAL A 33 4.87 -4.22 11.40
CA VAL A 33 4.72 -5.57 11.96
C VAL A 33 5.15 -6.58 10.91
N ASP A 34 6.08 -7.46 11.29
CA ASP A 34 6.51 -8.56 10.43
C ASP A 34 5.52 -9.72 10.54
N PRO A 35 4.77 -10.06 9.48
CA PRO A 35 3.75 -11.11 9.52
C PRO A 35 4.33 -12.53 9.55
N LEU A 36 5.60 -12.72 9.14
CA LEU A 36 6.24 -14.03 9.14
C LEU A 36 6.82 -14.34 10.52
N ASP A 37 7.45 -13.34 11.15
CA ASP A 37 8.06 -13.48 12.48
C ASP A 37 7.05 -13.31 13.65
N SER A 38 5.86 -12.75 13.38
CA SER A 38 4.78 -12.66 14.37
C SER A 38 4.01 -13.97 14.50
N THR A 39 3.62 -14.33 15.73
CA THR A 39 2.94 -15.59 16.04
C THR A 39 1.84 -15.41 17.07
N SER A 40 0.86 -16.31 17.07
CA SER A 40 -0.15 -16.39 18.13
C SER A 40 -0.63 -17.82 18.33
N THR A 41 -0.81 -18.23 19.58
CA THR A 41 -1.40 -19.52 19.96
C THR A 41 -2.87 -19.61 19.57
N MET A 42 -3.54 -18.46 19.37
CA MET A 42 -4.95 -18.39 18.97
C MET A 42 -5.18 -18.68 17.49
N LEU A 43 -4.13 -18.69 16.64
CA LEU A 43 -4.24 -18.97 15.22
C LEU A 43 -4.45 -20.48 14.98
N GLN A 44 -5.64 -20.96 15.32
CA GLN A 44 -6.07 -22.34 15.17
C GLN A 44 -7.50 -22.34 14.60
N PRO A 45 -7.85 -23.25 13.66
CA PRO A 45 -9.17 -23.26 13.04
C PRO A 45 -10.33 -23.31 14.05
N ARG A 46 -10.16 -24.09 15.13
CA ARG A 46 -11.15 -24.21 16.22
C ARG A 46 -11.41 -22.93 17.02
N ILE A 47 -10.52 -21.93 16.95
CA ILE A 47 -10.62 -20.67 17.71
C ILE A 47 -11.08 -19.55 16.78
N VAL A 48 -10.41 -19.38 15.63
CA VAL A 48 -10.65 -18.25 14.72
C VAL A 48 -11.61 -18.56 13.57
N GLY A 49 -11.97 -19.84 13.39
CA GLY A 49 -12.72 -20.33 12.24
C GLY A 49 -11.81 -20.69 11.07
N ASP A 50 -12.30 -21.59 10.21
CA ASP A 50 -11.56 -22.09 9.05
C ASP A 50 -11.24 -20.97 8.06
N GLU A 51 -12.20 -20.07 7.81
CA GLU A 51 -12.04 -18.98 6.84
C GLU A 51 -10.88 -18.04 7.20
N HIS A 52 -10.82 -17.61 8.46
CA HIS A 52 -9.74 -16.75 8.95
C HIS A 52 -8.41 -17.50 8.91
N TYR A 53 -8.39 -18.74 9.42
CA TYR A 53 -7.18 -19.54 9.47
C TYR A 53 -6.57 -19.76 8.07
N GLU A 54 -7.37 -20.23 7.12
CA GLU A 54 -6.93 -20.50 5.74
C GLU A 54 -6.45 -19.21 5.04
N THR A 55 -7.19 -18.11 5.21
CA THR A 55 -6.78 -16.81 4.66
C THR A 55 -5.41 -16.39 5.22
N THR A 56 -5.20 -16.52 6.52
CA THR A 56 -3.91 -16.22 7.14
C THR A 56 -2.79 -17.14 6.64
N GLN A 57 -3.02 -18.45 6.51
CA GLN A 57 -2.00 -19.37 6.01
C GLN A 57 -1.60 -19.03 4.57
N GLN A 58 -2.56 -18.71 3.70
CA GLN A 58 -2.29 -18.31 2.32
C GLN A 58 -1.51 -16.99 2.23
N VAL A 59 -1.83 -16.00 3.07
CA VAL A 59 -1.06 -14.76 3.17
C VAL A 59 0.39 -15.06 3.59
N LYS A 60 0.60 -15.86 4.64
CA LYS A 60 1.95 -16.22 5.11
C LYS A 60 2.73 -16.98 4.03
N GLN A 61 2.09 -17.93 3.35
CA GLN A 61 2.73 -18.69 2.26
C GLN A 61 3.16 -17.78 1.10
N THR A 62 2.30 -16.84 0.71
CA THR A 62 2.57 -15.89 -0.37
C THR A 62 3.77 -14.99 -0.02
N LEU A 63 3.81 -14.45 1.20
CA LEU A 63 4.92 -13.62 1.67
C LEU A 63 6.23 -14.43 1.85
N GLN A 64 6.13 -15.70 2.24
CA GLN A 64 7.29 -16.58 2.34
C GLN A 64 7.91 -16.84 0.96
N SER A 65 7.09 -17.17 -0.04
CA SER A 65 7.54 -17.33 -1.43
C SER A 65 8.14 -16.02 -1.97
N TYR A 66 7.59 -14.86 -1.62
CA TYR A 66 8.18 -13.58 -1.98
C TYR A 66 9.58 -13.36 -1.40
N LYS A 67 9.79 -13.72 -0.13
CA LYS A 67 11.12 -13.63 0.52
C LYS A 67 12.16 -14.53 -0.17
N GLU A 68 11.75 -15.73 -0.59
CA GLU A 68 12.59 -16.64 -1.36
C GLU A 68 12.94 -16.07 -2.75
N LEU A 69 11.94 -15.51 -3.44
CA LEU A 69 12.14 -14.85 -4.73
C LEU A 69 13.02 -13.60 -4.62
N GLN A 70 12.90 -12.79 -3.56
CA GLN A 70 13.79 -11.64 -3.33
C GLN A 70 15.25 -12.05 -3.24
N ALA A 71 15.57 -13.18 -2.61
CA ALA A 71 16.94 -13.69 -2.55
C ALA A 71 17.48 -14.03 -3.94
N ILE A 72 16.63 -14.60 -4.81
CA ILE A 72 16.98 -14.91 -6.21
C ILE A 72 17.18 -13.61 -7.01
N ILE A 73 16.25 -12.65 -6.91
CA ILE A 73 16.34 -11.34 -7.60
C ILE A 73 17.63 -10.62 -7.24
N THR A 74 18.03 -10.69 -5.96
CA THR A 74 19.25 -10.04 -5.49
C THR A 74 20.51 -10.61 -6.16
N ILE A 75 20.49 -11.88 -6.59
CA ILE A 75 21.63 -12.57 -7.21
C ILE A 75 21.57 -12.50 -8.74
N LEU A 76 20.41 -12.80 -9.33
CA LEU A 76 20.23 -12.99 -10.77
C LEU A 76 19.59 -11.79 -11.48
N GLY A 77 18.87 -10.94 -10.75
CA GLY A 77 18.05 -9.87 -11.33
C GLY A 77 16.60 -10.30 -11.59
N LEU A 78 15.74 -9.32 -11.85
CA LEU A 78 14.29 -9.52 -12.00
C LEU A 78 13.91 -10.16 -13.35
N ASP A 79 14.78 -10.02 -14.36
CA ASP A 79 14.52 -10.50 -15.72
C ASP A 79 14.47 -12.03 -15.83
N GLU A 80 15.18 -12.73 -14.95
CA GLU A 80 15.30 -14.19 -14.92
C GLU A 80 14.09 -14.91 -14.31
N LEU A 81 13.12 -14.15 -13.78
CA LEU A 81 11.92 -14.72 -13.17
C LEU A 81 10.86 -15.08 -14.19
N SER A 82 10.19 -16.21 -13.95
CA SER A 82 9.01 -16.62 -14.72
C SER A 82 7.86 -15.61 -14.55
N GLU A 83 6.92 -15.61 -15.51
CA GLU A 83 5.74 -14.73 -15.41
C GLU A 83 4.94 -14.99 -14.13
N ASP A 84 4.80 -16.25 -13.71
CA ASP A 84 4.11 -16.64 -12.48
C ASP A 84 4.82 -16.12 -11.21
N ASP A 85 6.15 -16.10 -11.20
CA ASP A 85 6.93 -15.55 -10.08
C ASP A 85 6.77 -14.04 -10.00
N ARG A 86 6.75 -13.35 -11.15
CA ARG A 86 6.49 -11.91 -11.21
C ARG A 86 5.10 -11.57 -10.69
N LEU A 87 4.09 -12.36 -11.03
CA LEU A 87 2.73 -12.22 -10.48
C LEU A 87 2.68 -12.49 -8.98
N THR A 88 3.49 -13.42 -8.48
CA THR A 88 3.60 -13.69 -7.03
C THR A 88 4.24 -12.54 -6.29
N ILE A 89 5.28 -11.92 -6.86
CA ILE A 89 5.90 -10.69 -6.32
C ILE A 89 4.89 -9.54 -6.27
N ALA A 90 4.21 -9.27 -7.39
CA ALA A 90 3.24 -8.19 -7.48
C ALA A 90 2.11 -8.34 -6.43
N ARG A 91 1.60 -9.56 -6.24
CA ARG A 91 0.60 -9.84 -5.20
C ARG A 91 1.16 -9.67 -3.79
N SER A 92 2.39 -10.13 -3.56
CA SER A 92 3.03 -10.01 -2.25
C SER A 92 3.29 -8.56 -1.85
N GLN A 93 3.68 -7.72 -2.81
CA GLN A 93 3.82 -6.28 -2.58
C GLN A 93 2.47 -5.64 -2.24
N LYS A 94 1.38 -6.01 -2.92
CA LYS A 94 0.03 -5.56 -2.56
C LYS A 94 -0.36 -5.97 -1.14
N ILE A 95 -0.06 -7.20 -0.74
CA ILE A 95 -0.28 -7.69 0.63
C ILE A 95 0.55 -6.87 1.64
N GLU A 96 1.84 -6.63 1.39
CA GLU A 96 2.70 -5.80 2.27
C GLU A 96 2.12 -4.40 2.46
N HIS A 97 1.66 -3.75 1.37
CA HIS A 97 1.03 -2.44 1.45
C HIS A 97 -0.34 -2.50 2.16
N PHE A 98 -1.15 -3.53 1.90
CA PHE A 98 -2.48 -3.69 2.50
C PHE A 98 -2.44 -3.92 4.02
N LEU A 99 -1.32 -4.44 4.54
CA LEU A 99 -1.08 -4.54 5.99
C LEU A 99 -0.87 -3.17 6.67
N SER A 100 -0.64 -2.10 5.90
CA SER A 100 -0.50 -0.75 6.45
C SER A 100 -1.87 -0.12 6.77
N GLN A 101 -1.92 0.65 7.86
CA GLN A 101 -3.14 1.29 8.32
C GLN A 101 -2.85 2.64 9.00
N PRO A 102 -3.65 3.69 8.72
CA PRO A 102 -3.53 4.97 9.41
C PRO A 102 -3.99 4.82 10.87
N PHE A 103 -3.09 5.13 11.82
CA PHE A 103 -3.39 5.04 13.24
C PHE A 103 -4.20 6.23 13.76
N PHE A 104 -5.04 5.93 14.75
CA PHE A 104 -5.77 6.94 15.53
C PHE A 104 -4.84 7.98 16.16
N VAL A 105 -3.69 7.53 16.70
CA VAL A 105 -2.73 8.41 17.39
C VAL A 105 -1.86 9.19 16.39
N ALA A 106 -1.72 8.68 15.17
CA ALA A 106 -0.89 9.29 14.15
C ALA A 106 -1.61 10.43 13.41
N GLU A 107 -2.94 10.52 13.49
CA GLU A 107 -3.77 11.53 12.80
C GLU A 107 -3.26 12.97 13.02
N VAL A 108 -2.81 13.30 14.23
CA VAL A 108 -2.25 14.63 14.57
C VAL A 108 -0.94 14.94 13.83
N PHE A 109 -0.18 13.91 13.45
CA PHE A 109 1.11 14.03 12.78
C PHE A 109 1.02 13.81 11.27
N THR A 110 0.13 12.92 10.81
CA THR A 110 -0.02 12.56 9.39
C THR A 110 -1.06 13.42 8.69
N GLY A 111 -2.02 14.00 9.42
CA GLY A 111 -3.16 14.73 8.86
C GLY A 111 -4.18 13.84 8.13
N SER A 112 -3.92 12.53 8.02
CA SER A 112 -4.81 11.57 7.39
C SER A 112 -5.88 11.10 8.40
N PRO A 113 -7.16 11.07 8.00
CA PRO A 113 -8.23 10.62 8.89
C PRO A 113 -8.00 9.17 9.29
N ARG A 114 -8.17 8.91 10.58
CA ARG A 114 -8.09 7.55 11.15
C ARG A 114 -9.07 6.59 10.47
N LYS A 115 -8.75 5.30 10.55
CA LYS A 115 -9.68 4.24 10.10
C LYS A 115 -9.61 3.01 11.00
N TYR A 116 -10.76 2.43 11.34
CA TYR A 116 -10.87 1.23 12.17
C TYR A 116 -11.44 0.07 11.34
N VAL A 117 -10.64 -0.98 11.13
CA VAL A 117 -10.97 -2.14 10.28
C VAL A 117 -11.67 -3.25 11.06
N GLY A 118 -12.86 -3.65 10.61
CA GLY A 118 -13.55 -4.81 11.14
C GLY A 118 -12.90 -6.12 10.71
N LEU A 119 -12.94 -7.15 11.57
CA LEU A 119 -12.33 -8.46 11.29
C LEU A 119 -12.82 -9.09 9.98
N ALA A 120 -14.14 -9.08 9.74
CA ALA A 120 -14.73 -9.65 8.53
C ALA A 120 -14.26 -8.93 7.26
N GLU A 121 -14.06 -7.62 7.34
CA GLU A 121 -13.58 -6.80 6.22
C GLU A 121 -12.11 -7.05 5.94
N THR A 122 -11.29 -7.24 6.98
CA THR A 122 -9.89 -7.65 6.85
C THR A 122 -9.79 -8.97 6.10
N ILE A 123 -10.53 -9.99 6.54
CA ILE A 123 -10.50 -11.34 5.94
C ILE A 123 -10.90 -11.26 4.46
N ARG A 124 -12.04 -10.61 4.17
CA ARG A 124 -12.51 -10.44 2.80
C ARG A 124 -11.53 -9.64 1.93
N GLY A 125 -10.92 -8.59 2.47
CA GLY A 125 -9.91 -7.80 1.75
C GLY A 125 -8.71 -8.64 1.31
N PHE A 126 -8.17 -9.48 2.21
CA PHE A 126 -7.09 -10.39 1.85
C PHE A 126 -7.54 -11.46 0.86
N GLN A 127 -8.75 -12.01 1.00
CA GLN A 127 -9.29 -12.98 0.03
C GLN A 127 -9.38 -12.41 -1.38
N LEU A 128 -9.79 -11.15 -1.56
CA LEU A 128 -9.85 -10.50 -2.88
C LEU A 128 -8.47 -10.33 -3.52
N ILE A 129 -7.44 -10.08 -2.71
CA ILE A 129 -6.05 -10.01 -3.18
C ILE A 129 -5.55 -11.41 -3.57
N LEU A 130 -5.87 -12.42 -2.75
CA LEU A 130 -5.48 -13.82 -2.99
C LEU A 130 -6.21 -14.43 -4.20
N SER A 131 -7.46 -14.06 -4.45
CA SER A 131 -8.31 -14.57 -5.53
C SER A 131 -7.98 -14.01 -6.93
N ARG A 132 -7.00 -13.08 -7.03
CA ARG A 132 -6.55 -12.40 -8.26
C ARG A 132 -7.54 -11.38 -8.84
N GLU A 133 -8.64 -11.09 -8.15
CA GLU A 133 -9.65 -10.12 -8.62
C GLU A 133 -9.10 -8.69 -8.70
N LEU A 134 -8.04 -8.39 -7.93
CA LEU A 134 -7.43 -7.06 -7.84
C LEU A 134 -6.06 -6.96 -8.54
N ASP A 135 -5.73 -7.92 -9.43
CA ASP A 135 -4.43 -7.95 -10.09
C ASP A 135 -4.19 -6.75 -11.00
N GLY A 136 -5.24 -6.20 -11.62
CA GLY A 136 -5.16 -5.01 -12.48
C GLY A 136 -4.93 -3.68 -11.76
N LEU A 137 -5.01 -3.65 -10.43
CA LEU A 137 -4.78 -2.43 -9.65
C LEU A 137 -3.29 -2.26 -9.26
N PRO A 138 -2.75 -1.03 -9.27
CA PRO A 138 -1.39 -0.78 -8.81
C PRO A 138 -1.26 -0.94 -7.28
N GLU A 139 -0.05 -1.29 -6.81
CA GLU A 139 0.22 -1.55 -5.39
C GLU A 139 -0.03 -0.35 -4.47
N GLN A 140 0.17 0.88 -4.97
CA GLN A 140 -0.04 2.11 -4.22
C GLN A 140 -1.49 2.27 -3.73
N VAL A 141 -2.47 1.67 -4.43
CA VAL A 141 -3.89 1.66 -4.03
C VAL A 141 -4.09 0.95 -2.70
N PHE A 142 -3.20 0.04 -2.33
CA PHE A 142 -3.27 -0.75 -1.11
C PHE A 142 -2.58 -0.08 0.08
N TYR A 143 -1.92 1.06 -0.11
CA TYR A 143 -1.20 1.75 0.96
C TYR A 143 -2.14 2.61 1.83
N LEU A 144 -2.11 2.40 3.15
CA LEU A 144 -2.87 3.15 4.17
C LEU A 144 -4.39 3.27 3.93
N VAL A 145 -5.00 2.32 3.23
CA VAL A 145 -6.42 2.41 2.81
C VAL A 145 -7.41 2.09 3.93
N GLY A 146 -6.97 1.38 4.98
CA GLY A 146 -7.76 1.01 6.15
C GLY A 146 -9.19 0.55 5.83
N TYR A 147 -9.41 -0.29 4.81
CA TYR A 147 -10.65 -0.82 4.16
C TYR A 147 -11.70 0.18 3.62
N GLU A 148 -11.76 0.32 2.28
CA GLU A 148 -12.97 0.66 1.51
C GLU A 148 -12.84 0.03 0.11
N LEU A 149 -12.62 -1.29 0.07
CA LEU A 149 -12.78 -2.05 -1.17
C LEU A 149 -14.22 -2.55 -1.22
N ARG A 150 -15.17 -1.65 -1.48
CA ARG A 150 -16.57 -2.03 -1.72
C ARG A 150 -16.61 -2.90 -2.98
N ASN A 151 -17.23 -4.09 -2.86
CA ASN A 151 -17.44 -5.06 -3.94
C ASN A 151 -18.06 -4.36 -5.15
N GLY A 152 -17.29 -3.99 -6.18
CA GLY A 152 -17.76 -3.68 -7.54
C GLY A 152 -18.89 -2.65 -7.70
N GLU A 153 -19.45 -2.11 -6.61
CA GLU A 153 -20.50 -1.13 -6.55
C GLU A 153 -19.78 0.18 -6.44
N GLN A 154 -19.54 0.73 -7.63
CA GLN A 154 -19.17 2.11 -7.89
C GLN A 154 -18.10 2.60 -6.92
N PHE A 155 -16.88 2.77 -7.43
CA PHE A 155 -16.16 3.98 -7.09
C PHE A 155 -17.20 5.13 -7.12
N GLU A 156 -17.77 5.54 -5.98
CA GLU A 156 -18.16 6.93 -5.83
C GLU A 156 -16.87 7.61 -6.20
N GLU A 157 -16.82 8.16 -7.41
CA GLU A 157 -15.58 8.59 -8.04
C GLU A 157 -14.94 9.58 -7.07
N MET A 158 -14.06 9.07 -6.22
CA MET A 158 -13.34 9.92 -5.30
C MET A 158 -12.46 10.72 -6.24
N THR A 159 -12.73 12.02 -6.29
CA THR A 159 -12.05 12.93 -7.19
C THR A 159 -11.10 13.78 -6.38
N LEU A 160 -9.89 13.93 -6.87
CA LEU A 160 -8.93 14.94 -6.47
C LEU A 160 -9.32 16.26 -7.12
N ASN A 161 -9.26 17.37 -6.40
CA ASN A 161 -9.29 18.69 -7.01
C ASN A 161 -7.87 19.00 -7.49
N LEU A 162 -7.65 18.96 -8.81
CA LEU A 162 -6.38 19.32 -9.41
C LEU A 162 -6.42 20.77 -9.88
N CYS A 163 -5.54 21.58 -9.33
CA CYS A 163 -5.28 22.95 -9.74
C CYS A 163 -3.87 23.04 -10.32
N ALA A 164 -3.75 23.31 -11.62
CA ALA A 164 -2.47 23.58 -12.27
C ALA A 164 -2.29 25.08 -12.49
N LEU A 165 -1.19 25.63 -11.99
CA LEU A 165 -0.91 27.05 -11.94
C LEU A 165 0.33 27.41 -12.77
N THR A 166 0.33 28.63 -13.30
CA THR A 166 1.54 29.30 -13.79
C THR A 166 1.77 30.54 -12.95
N SER A 167 2.91 31.21 -13.11
CA SER A 167 3.25 32.42 -12.34
C SER A 167 2.17 33.51 -12.35
N ASN A 168 1.31 33.54 -13.37
CA ASN A 168 0.36 34.63 -13.58
C ASN A 168 -1.12 34.20 -13.65
N ARG A 169 -1.44 32.89 -13.67
CA ARG A 169 -2.84 32.41 -13.79
C ARG A 169 -2.99 30.94 -13.44
N ILE A 170 -4.23 30.59 -13.05
CA ILE A 170 -4.72 29.20 -13.04
C ILE A 170 -4.86 28.75 -14.50
N VAL A 171 -4.19 27.65 -14.84
CA VAL A 171 -4.24 27.02 -16.17
C VAL A 171 -5.28 25.91 -16.19
N TRP A 172 -5.48 25.24 -15.06
CA TRP A 172 -6.42 24.13 -14.95
C TRP A 172 -6.98 24.07 -13.53
N ASP A 173 -8.28 23.81 -13.40
CA ASP A 173 -8.96 23.54 -12.13
C ASP A 173 -10.10 22.55 -12.41
N SER A 174 -9.87 21.28 -12.05
CA SER A 174 -10.89 20.25 -12.25
C SER A 174 -10.77 19.09 -11.27
N LYS A 175 -11.87 18.37 -11.13
CA LYS A 175 -11.92 17.08 -10.45
C LYS A 175 -11.31 15.98 -11.30
N VAL A 176 -10.29 15.28 -10.81
CA VAL A 176 -9.56 14.20 -11.52
C VAL A 176 -9.54 12.93 -10.69
N LYS A 177 -9.45 11.75 -11.32
CA LYS A 177 -9.43 10.46 -10.62
C LYS A 177 -8.03 10.06 -10.18
N GLU A 178 -7.06 10.32 -11.04
CA GLU A 178 -5.66 10.02 -10.81
C GLU A 178 -4.81 11.04 -11.55
N ILE A 179 -3.64 11.31 -10.98
CA ILE A 179 -2.59 12.10 -11.60
C ILE A 179 -1.26 11.36 -11.48
N ILE A 180 -0.50 11.35 -12.57
CA ILE A 180 0.86 10.84 -12.57
C ILE A 180 1.80 12.01 -12.83
N LEU A 181 2.65 12.29 -11.85
CA LEU A 181 3.66 13.36 -11.86
C LEU A 181 5.00 12.76 -12.27
N SER A 182 5.74 13.41 -13.16
CA SER A 182 7.15 13.07 -13.41
C SER A 182 8.03 13.85 -12.44
N THR A 183 8.85 13.17 -11.66
CA THR A 183 9.79 13.77 -10.69
C THR A 183 11.22 13.35 -11.02
N ASN A 184 12.19 14.02 -10.39
CA ASN A 184 13.63 13.76 -10.55
C ASN A 184 14.09 12.34 -10.17
N SER A 185 13.24 11.58 -9.51
CA SER A 185 13.53 10.24 -9.01
C SER A 185 12.71 9.15 -9.70
N GLU A 186 11.55 9.46 -10.31
CA GLU A 186 10.68 8.59 -11.14
C GLU A 186 9.27 9.22 -11.35
N GLN A 187 8.28 8.44 -11.78
CA GLN A 187 6.86 8.86 -11.81
C GLN A 187 6.18 8.61 -10.46
N ILE A 188 5.40 9.57 -9.98
CA ILE A 188 4.58 9.47 -8.76
C ILE A 188 3.10 9.50 -9.16
N GLY A 189 2.37 8.43 -8.84
CA GLY A 189 0.90 8.40 -8.95
C GLY A 189 0.25 8.92 -7.67
N VAL A 190 -0.67 9.88 -7.80
CA VAL A 190 -1.45 10.42 -6.68
C VAL A 190 -2.93 10.11 -6.91
N LEU A 191 -3.54 9.54 -5.87
CA LEU A 191 -4.93 9.10 -5.82
C LEU A 191 -5.70 9.86 -4.72
N PRO A 192 -7.04 9.81 -4.72
CA PRO A 192 -7.82 10.34 -3.61
C PRO A 192 -7.40 9.71 -2.28
N ASN A 193 -7.32 10.54 -1.26
CA ASN A 193 -6.86 10.27 0.09
C ASN A 193 -5.37 9.89 0.21
N HIS A 194 -4.58 10.16 -0.83
CA HIS A 194 -3.14 9.98 -0.77
C HIS A 194 -2.53 10.85 0.35
N ALA A 195 -1.50 10.31 1.02
CA ALA A 195 -0.73 11.03 2.03
C ALA A 195 -0.23 12.38 1.47
N PRO A 196 -0.19 13.46 2.28
CA PRO A 196 0.31 14.74 1.83
C PRO A 196 1.77 14.64 1.35
N ILE A 197 2.04 15.16 0.15
CA ILE A 197 3.36 15.15 -0.48
C ILE A 197 3.65 16.53 -1.03
N ALA A 198 4.89 17.00 -0.86
CA ALA A 198 5.44 18.13 -1.58
C ALA A 198 6.69 17.66 -2.34
N THR A 199 6.70 17.80 -3.66
CA THR A 199 7.80 17.31 -4.51
C THR A 199 8.10 18.26 -5.67
N ALA A 200 9.35 18.25 -6.13
CA ALA A 200 9.74 18.91 -7.36
C ALA A 200 9.29 18.08 -8.56
N VAL A 201 8.70 18.72 -9.56
CA VAL A 201 8.19 18.10 -10.78
C VAL A 201 9.15 18.43 -11.91
N ASP A 202 9.63 17.40 -12.58
CA ASP A 202 10.50 17.55 -13.75
C ASP A 202 9.70 17.98 -14.99
N ILE A 203 10.41 18.52 -15.98
CA ILE A 203 9.82 18.83 -17.29
C ILE A 203 9.40 17.51 -17.94
N GLY A 204 8.09 17.32 -18.16
CA GLY A 204 7.55 16.02 -18.56
C GLY A 204 6.06 16.03 -18.91
N ILE A 205 5.54 14.87 -19.31
CA ILE A 205 4.12 14.71 -19.67
C ILE A 205 3.34 14.41 -18.39
N LEU A 206 2.49 15.36 -17.98
CA LEU A 206 1.55 15.14 -16.88
C LEU A 206 0.37 14.32 -17.39
N ARG A 207 0.25 13.09 -16.90
CA ARG A 207 -0.87 12.23 -17.26
C ARG A 207 -1.99 12.41 -16.25
N ILE A 208 -3.00 13.17 -16.65
CA ILE A 208 -4.27 13.30 -15.93
C ILE A 208 -5.27 12.35 -16.60
N ARG A 209 -5.95 11.53 -15.80
CA ARG A 209 -7.07 10.73 -16.31
C ARG A 209 -8.40 11.39 -15.96
N LEU A 210 -9.12 11.82 -16.99
CA LEU A 210 -10.44 12.41 -16.90
C LEU A 210 -11.35 11.71 -17.92
N ASN A 211 -12.44 11.09 -17.47
CA ASN A 211 -13.40 10.40 -18.35
C ASN A 211 -12.75 9.41 -19.35
N ASP A 212 -11.78 8.62 -18.89
CA ASP A 212 -10.99 7.64 -19.67
C ASP A 212 -10.14 8.21 -20.82
N GLN A 213 -9.87 9.52 -20.82
CA GLN A 213 -8.91 10.16 -21.72
C GLN A 213 -7.68 10.68 -20.95
N TRP A 214 -6.51 10.51 -21.57
CA TRP A 214 -5.20 10.94 -21.05
C TRP A 214 -4.78 12.23 -21.75
N LEU A 215 -4.56 13.32 -21.02
CA LEU A 215 -4.00 14.56 -21.61
C LEU A 215 -3.31 15.44 -20.56
N MET A 216 -2.09 15.89 -20.87
CA MET A 216 -1.44 17.20 -20.60
C MET A 216 0.09 17.10 -20.60
N ALA A 217 0.78 18.23 -20.82
CA ALA A 217 2.25 18.36 -20.72
C ALA A 217 2.59 19.47 -19.72
N LEU A 218 3.56 19.22 -18.82
CA LEU A 218 4.00 20.15 -17.78
C LEU A 218 5.43 20.59 -18.05
N MET A 219 5.70 21.89 -17.95
CA MET A 219 7.03 22.47 -18.15
C MET A 219 7.87 22.50 -16.86
N GLY A 220 7.67 21.52 -15.96
CA GLY A 220 8.31 21.46 -14.63
C GLY A 220 7.66 22.41 -13.61
N GLY A 221 7.97 22.23 -12.31
CA GLY A 221 7.39 23.00 -11.22
C GLY A 221 7.49 22.34 -9.85
N PHE A 222 6.56 22.66 -8.95
CA PHE A 222 6.44 22.02 -7.64
C PHE A 222 5.00 21.54 -7.46
N ALA A 223 4.83 20.26 -7.13
CA ALA A 223 3.52 19.70 -6.81
C ALA A 223 3.35 19.59 -5.30
N ARG A 224 2.21 20.05 -4.80
CA ARG A 224 1.76 19.85 -3.43
C ARG A 224 0.43 19.12 -3.44
N THR A 225 0.34 18.03 -2.70
CA THR A 225 -0.91 17.29 -2.43
C THR A 225 -1.26 17.43 -0.96
N CYS A 226 -2.48 17.86 -0.64
CA CYS A 226 -3.01 17.86 0.72
C CYS A 226 -4.54 17.76 0.68
N ASN A 227 -5.15 16.89 1.49
CA ASN A 227 -6.61 16.78 1.63
C ASN A 227 -7.37 16.68 0.29
N ASN A 228 -6.87 15.84 -0.63
CA ASN A 228 -7.42 15.66 -1.99
C ASN A 228 -7.36 16.89 -2.90
N GLU A 229 -6.61 17.92 -2.49
CA GLU A 229 -6.28 19.06 -3.30
C GLU A 229 -4.84 18.92 -3.78
N ILE A 230 -4.65 18.99 -5.10
CA ILE A 230 -3.34 18.92 -5.75
C ILE A 230 -3.11 20.25 -6.43
N THR A 231 -2.05 20.93 -6.04
CA THR A 231 -1.57 22.15 -6.71
C THR A 231 -0.26 21.84 -7.41
N VAL A 232 -0.19 22.06 -8.72
CA VAL A 232 1.02 21.88 -9.53
C VAL A 232 1.43 23.20 -10.18
#